data_AF-I0UUQ2-F1
#
_entry.id   AF-I0UUQ2-F1
#
_cell.length_a   1.000
_cell.length_b   1.000
_cell.length_c   1.000
_cell.angle_alpha   90.00
_cell.angle_beta   90.00
_cell.angle_gamma   90.00
#
_symmetry.space_group_name_H-M   'P 1'
#
loop_
_entity.id
_entity.type
_entity.pdbx_description
1 polymer ?
#
loop_
_entity_poly.entity_id
_entity_poly.type
_entity_poly.pdbx_seq_one_letter_code
_entity_poly.pdbx_strand_id
1 'polypeptide(L)' 'MAAQILGVSRPTLIKWANDGLLPSHKVGTHHKFNRADVFAFRDARRAEQNQAFNALRQFDIENPELTND' A
#
# COMPACT_ATOMS: atom_id res chain seq x y z
N MET A 1 7.49 -12.82 6.55
CA MET A 1 7.89 -12.55 5.13
C MET A 1 7.35 -11.19 4.71
N ALA A 2 7.93 -10.54 3.68
CA ALA A 2 7.51 -9.19 3.24
C ALA A 2 5.99 -9.04 3.01
N ALA A 3 5.32 -10.08 2.49
CA ALA A 3 3.87 -10.07 2.27
C ALA A 3 3.07 -9.87 3.57
N GLN A 4 3.52 -10.47 4.68
CA GLN A 4 2.90 -10.29 6.00
C GLN A 4 3.10 -8.86 6.53
N ILE A 5 4.25 -8.24 6.25
CA ILE A 5 4.53 -6.84 6.65
C ILE A 5 3.61 -5.88 5.89
N LEU A 6 3.34 -6.19 4.63
CA LEU A 6 2.47 -5.41 3.75
C LEU A 6 0.98 -5.75 3.90
N GLY A 7 0.62 -6.78 4.67
CA GLY A 7 -0.77 -7.21 4.85
C GLY A 7 -1.42 -7.75 3.57
N VAL A 8 -0.64 -8.30 2.64
CA VAL A 8 -1.15 -8.81 1.35
C VAL A 8 -0.84 -10.29 1.16
N SER A 9 -1.53 -10.90 0.19
CA SER A 9 -1.22 -12.26 -0.23
C SER A 9 0.18 -12.36 -0.87
N ARG A 10 0.80 -13.53 -0.78
CA ARG A 10 2.10 -13.78 -1.43
C ARG A 10 2.02 -13.62 -2.96
N PRO A 11 0.98 -14.14 -3.67
CA PRO A 11 0.82 -13.88 -5.10
C PRO A 11 0.72 -12.39 -5.45
N THR A 12 0.02 -11.59 -4.63
CA THR A 12 -0.07 -10.13 -4.82
C THR A 12 1.30 -9.49 -4.74
N LEU A 13 2.12 -9.87 -3.75
CA LEU A 13 3.47 -9.35 -3.62
C LEU A 13 4.37 -9.72 -4.82
N ILE A 14 4.24 -10.93 -5.34
CA ILE A 14 4.99 -11.35 -6.55
C ILE A 14 4.53 -10.56 -7.77
N LYS A 15 3.23 -10.31 -7.92
CA LYS A 15 2.72 -9.45 -8.99
C LYS A 15 3.34 -8.06 -8.91
N TRP A 16 3.37 -7.43 -7.73
CA TRP A 16 4.01 -6.12 -7.56
C TRP A 16 5.50 -6.11 -7.86
N ALA A 17 6.21 -7.19 -7.54
CA ALA A 17 7.60 -7.35 -7.91
C ALA A 17 7.78 -7.42 -9.43
N ASN A 18 6.93 -8.17 -10.12
CA ASN A 18 6.95 -8.30 -11.58
C ASN A 18 6.54 -7.01 -12.29
N ASP A 19 5.59 -6.27 -11.71
CA ASP A 19 5.11 -4.97 -12.21
C ASP A 19 6.10 -3.83 -11.90
N GLY A 20 7.23 -4.11 -11.23
CA GLY A 20 8.25 -3.12 -10.87
C GLY A 20 7.85 -2.15 -9.74
N LEU A 21 6.70 -2.38 -9.10
CA LEU A 21 6.17 -1.56 -8.01
C LEU A 21 6.99 -1.68 -6.72
N LEU A 22 7.63 -2.82 -6.51
CA LEU A 22 8.48 -3.05 -5.34
C LEU A 22 9.79 -3.73 -5.78
N PRO A 23 10.96 -3.14 -5.47
CA PRO A 23 12.24 -3.75 -5.79
C PRO A 23 12.36 -5.15 -5.18
N SER A 24 12.76 -6.11 -6.00
CA SER A 24 13.01 -7.47 -5.56
C SER A 24 14.24 -8.05 -6.25
N HIS A 25 14.89 -9.00 -5.59
CA HIS A 25 15.99 -9.77 -6.16
C HIS A 25 15.63 -11.25 -6.14
N LYS A 26 15.90 -11.92 -7.26
CA LYS A 26 15.66 -13.36 -7.38
C LYS A 26 16.82 -14.13 -6.76
N VAL A 27 16.52 -15.01 -5.80
CA VAL A 27 17.48 -15.91 -5.15
C VAL A 27 16.98 -17.33 -5.32
N GLY A 28 17.58 -18.04 -6.28
CA GLY A 28 17.05 -19.31 -6.78
C GLY A 28 15.62 -19.14 -7.30
N THR A 29 14.67 -19.87 -6.74
CA THR A 29 13.25 -19.80 -7.11
C THR A 29 12.46 -18.70 -6.38
N HIS A 30 13.05 -18.07 -5.36
CA HIS A 30 12.32 -17.12 -4.50
C HIS A 30 12.63 -15.66 -4.84
N HIS A 31 11.63 -14.79 -4.69
CA HIS A 31 11.86 -13.35 -4.61
C HIS A 31 12.22 -12.96 -3.18
N LYS A 32 13.31 -12.20 -3.05
CA LYS A 32 13.72 -11.57 -1.81
C LYS A 32 13.53 -10.06 -1.97
N PHE A 33 13.18 -9.43 -0.86
CA PHE A 33 12.84 -8.02 -0.79
C PHE A 33 13.72 -7.38 0.26
N ASN A 34 14.24 -6.19 -0.04
CA ASN A 34 14.93 -5.40 0.97
C ASN A 34 13.91 -4.96 2.02
N ARG A 35 14.26 -5.13 3.29
CA ARG A 35 13.40 -4.74 4.40
C ARG A 35 13.07 -3.24 4.34
N ALA A 36 14.05 -2.39 4.06
CA ALA A 36 13.86 -0.93 3.97
C ALA A 36 12.81 -0.56 2.91
N ASP A 37 12.93 -1.13 1.71
CA ASP A 37 12.00 -0.87 0.60
C ASP A 37 10.57 -1.32 0.96
N VAL A 38 10.43 -2.48 1.63
CA VAL A 38 9.13 -2.99 2.08
C VAL A 38 8.47 -2.03 3.08
N PHE A 39 9.22 -1.48 4.03
CA PHE A 39 8.69 -0.52 5.00
C PHE A 39 8.35 0.82 4.35
N ALA A 40 9.22 1.34 3.49
CA ALA A 40 8.98 2.58 2.74
C ALA A 40 7.71 2.47 1.89
N PHE A 41 7.53 1.34 1.18
CA PHE A 41 6.34 1.09 0.38
C PHE A 41 5.06 1.00 1.22
N ARG A 42 5.13 0.36 2.40
CA ARG A 42 4.00 0.31 3.34
C ARG A 42 3.58 1.71 3.79
N ASP A 43 4.56 2.53 4.17
CA ASP A 43 4.31 3.84 4.73
C ASP A 43 3.81 4.81 3.67
N ALA A 44 4.31 4.73 2.43
CA ALA A 44 3.76 5.47 1.29
C ALA A 44 2.29 5.13 1.04
N ARG A 45 1.91 3.84 1.02
CA ARG A 45 0.52 3.42 0.84
C ARG A 45 -0.39 3.88 1.98
N ARG A 46 0.11 3.89 3.22
CA ARG A 46 -0.65 4.40 4.36
C ARG A 46 -0.88 5.90 4.26
N ALA A 47 0.13 6.65 3.80
CA ALA A 47 -0.02 8.07 3.57
C ALA A 47 -1.09 8.36 2.50
N GLU A 48 -1.07 7.62 1.39
CA GLU A 48 -2.08 7.73 0.32
C GLU A 48 -3.49 7.41 0.82
N GLN A 49 -3.66 6.33 1.60
CA GLN A 49 -4.95 5.98 2.21
C GLN A 49 -5.45 7.07 3.16
N ASN A 50 -4.56 7.62 3.99
CA ASN A 50 -4.91 8.69 4.91
C ASN A 50 -5.29 9.97 4.16
N GLN A 51 -4.62 10.29 3.06
CA GLN A 51 -4.97 11.43 2.22
C GLN A 51 -6.35 11.27 1.59
N ALA A 52 -6.66 10.09 1.05
CA ALA A 52 -7.99 9.80 0.51
C ALA A 52 -9.09 9.90 1.58
N PHE A 53 -8.84 9.35 2.77
CA PHE A 53 -9.78 9.47 3.89
C PHE A 53 -9.96 10.93 4.34
N ASN A 54 -8.88 11.70 4.42
CA ASN A 54 -8.95 13.11 4.78
C ASN A 54 -9.70 13.92 3.72
N ALA A 55 -9.53 13.61 2.43
CA ALA A 55 -10.27 14.25 1.35
C ALA A 55 -11.78 13.99 1.45
N LEU A 56 -12.18 12.75 1.75
CA LEU A 56 -13.59 12.41 2.00
C LEU A 56 -14.14 13.17 3.21
N ARG A 57 -13.40 13.16 4.33
CA ARG A 57 -13.82 13.89 5.54
C ARG A 57 -13.93 15.40 5.31
N GLN A 58 -13.00 15.98 4.55
CA GLN A 58 -13.04 17.39 4.20
C GLN A 58 -14.26 17.71 3.34
N PHE A 59 -14.57 16.84 2.38
CA PHE A 59 -15.76 16.96 1.55
C PHE A 59 -17.05 16.95 2.38
N ASP A 60 -17.17 16.05 3.37
CA ASP A 60 -18.33 16.00 4.26
C ASP A 60 -18.48 17.29 5.09
N ILE A 61 -17.36 17.85 5.59
CA ILE A 61 -17.36 19.10 6.36
C ILE A 61 -17.79 20.30 5.49
N GLU A 62 -17.33 20.34 4.24
CA GLU A 62 -17.66 21.41 3.28
C GLU A 62 -19.08 21.30 2.75
N ASN A 63 -19.69 20.11 2.82
CA ASN A 63 -21.02 19.82 2.28
C ASN A 63 -21.92 19.17 3.34
N PRO A 64 -22.20 19.85 4.48
CA PRO A 64 -22.97 19.27 5.58
C PRO A 64 -24.41 18.92 5.18
N GLU A 65 -24.97 19.61 4.19
CA GLU A 65 -26.32 19.36 3.63
C GLU A 65 -26.40 18.07 2.79
N LEU A 66 -25.26 17.48 2.37
CA LEU A 66 -25.20 16.19 1.68
C LEU A 66 -25.02 15.02 2.64
N THR A 67 -24.70 15.29 3.91
CA THR A 67 -24.56 14.31 4.99
C THR A 67 -25.88 14.19 5.76
N ASN A 68 -26.99 13.93 5.06
CA ASN A 68 -28.30 13.74 5.67
C ASN A 68 -28.69 12.26 5.63
N ASP A 69 -28.68 11.62 6.80
CA ASP A 69 -29.46 10.42 7.16
C ASP A 69 -30.29 10.78 8.40
#